data_AF-A0A2N2LM34-F1
#
_entry.id   AF-A0A2N2LM34-F1
#
_cell.length_a   1.000
_cell.length_b   1.000
_cell.length_c   1.000
_cell.angle_alpha   90.00
_cell.angle_beta   90.00
_cell.angle_gamma   90.00
#
_symmetry.space_group_name_H-M   'P 1'
#
loop_
_entity.id
_entity.type
_entity.pdbx_description
1 polymer ?
#
loop_
_entity_poly.entity_id
_entity_poly.type
_entity_poly.pdbx_seq_one_letter_code
_entity_poly.pdbx_strand_id
1 'polypeptide(L)'
;MLALLLTMLLTVGCGASDPPPTSPLDDGGDTATAVVGVPSVLPTFPATSTVVPGEGGGTGDPERLAGLAIEAIAEWLGEAETLFRLVGVEAVDWPNACLGVERPGYACAEVVTPGARITVQTFGGGATYFVHADLAGHLAWAPLMDAEREVATVDAATGRIPLVAVDGSDEMGAELLVVPGSRLDVALDDLAEGDRIHVAVAPSPQPDADAAPIVWLVRAAD
;
A
#
# COMPACT_ATOMS: atom_id res chain seq x y z
N MET A 1 1.27 68.77 19.39
CA MET A 1 2.19 68.56 18.25
C MET A 1 2.37 67.07 18.12
N LEU A 2 1.49 66.31 17.48
CA LEU A 2 1.14 66.27 16.04
C LEU A 2 2.38 66.00 15.15
N ALA A 3 2.52 64.73 14.73
CA ALA A 3 3.16 64.21 13.51
C ALA A 3 3.63 62.77 13.79
N LEU A 4 3.48 61.74 12.96
CA LEU A 4 2.78 61.56 11.70
C LEU A 4 2.67 60.03 11.48
N LEU A 5 1.63 59.61 10.76
CA LEU A 5 1.35 58.26 10.28
C LEU A 5 2.56 57.54 9.62
N LEU A 6 2.73 56.25 9.92
CA LEU A 6 3.19 55.27 8.93
C LEU A 6 2.47 53.93 9.13
N THR A 7 1.41 53.75 8.36
CA THR A 7 0.71 52.48 8.11
C THR A 7 1.64 51.53 7.35
N MET A 8 2.06 50.44 7.99
CA MET A 8 2.71 49.31 7.31
C MET A 8 1.66 48.24 7.02
N LEU A 9 1.16 48.24 5.78
CA LEU A 9 0.34 47.20 5.19
C LEU A 9 1.19 45.92 5.08
N LEU A 10 0.95 44.93 5.94
CA LEU A 10 1.48 43.58 5.77
C LEU A 10 0.37 42.72 5.17
N THR A 11 0.39 42.61 3.85
CA THR A 11 -0.28 41.56 3.09
C THR A 11 0.39 40.24 3.43
N VAL A 12 -0.17 39.48 4.37
CA VAL A 12 0.18 38.06 4.55
C VAL A 12 -0.80 37.27 3.71
N GLY A 13 -0.23 36.56 2.74
CA GLY A 13 -0.93 35.89 1.65
C GLY A 13 -1.95 34.87 2.14
N CYS A 14 -2.95 34.61 1.29
CA CYS A 14 -3.70 33.38 1.31
C CYS A 14 -2.71 32.21 1.33
N GLY A 15 -2.54 31.59 2.50
CA GLY A 15 -2.12 30.21 2.58
C GLY A 15 -3.24 29.37 1.97
N ALA A 16 -3.16 29.13 0.66
CA ALA A 16 -3.74 27.93 0.11
C ALA A 16 -2.90 26.80 0.71
N SER A 17 -3.38 26.21 1.79
CA SER A 17 -2.84 24.97 2.31
C SER A 17 -2.87 23.98 1.14
N ASP A 18 -1.70 23.58 0.63
CA ASP A 18 -1.64 22.42 -0.24
C ASP A 18 -2.29 21.27 0.54
N PRO A 19 -3.29 20.58 -0.02
CA PRO A 19 -3.77 19.36 0.60
C PRO A 19 -2.57 18.42 0.80
N PRO A 20 -2.51 17.65 1.90
CA PRO A 20 -1.49 16.62 2.03
C PRO A 20 -1.51 15.74 0.78
N PRO A 21 -0.35 15.24 0.30
CA PRO A 21 -0.31 14.34 -0.84
C PRO A 21 -1.23 13.16 -0.51
N THR A 22 -2.39 13.11 -1.15
CA THR A 22 -3.32 12.00 -1.03
C THR A 22 -2.68 10.83 -1.72
N SER A 23 -2.57 9.71 -0.99
CA SER A 23 -2.14 8.46 -1.57
C SER A 23 -3.13 8.08 -2.67
N PRO A 24 -2.66 7.62 -3.84
CA PRO A 24 -3.54 7.07 -4.88
C PRO A 24 -4.32 5.81 -4.43
N LEU A 25 -4.16 5.39 -3.17
CA LEU A 25 -4.82 4.23 -2.55
C LEU A 25 -6.15 4.56 -1.84
N ASP A 26 -6.58 5.82 -1.76
CA ASP A 26 -7.79 6.24 -1.02
C ASP A 26 -9.03 6.58 -1.88
N ASP A 27 -8.95 6.56 -3.22
CA ASP A 27 -10.05 7.02 -4.11
C ASP A 27 -11.22 6.02 -4.28
N GLY A 28 -11.31 4.97 -3.47
CA GLY A 28 -12.27 3.87 -3.64
C GLY A 28 -13.68 4.09 -3.07
N GLY A 29 -14.03 5.29 -2.60
CA GLY A 29 -15.25 5.51 -1.85
C GLY A 29 -15.99 6.79 -2.20
N ASP A 30 -16.80 6.79 -3.27
CA ASP A 30 -18.21 7.19 -3.17
C ASP A 30 -18.95 7.15 -4.52
N THR A 31 -20.24 6.82 -4.46
CA THR A 31 -21.29 6.90 -5.50
C THR A 31 -21.48 5.73 -6.49
N ALA A 32 -21.78 4.53 -5.97
CA ALA A 32 -22.62 3.59 -6.71
C ALA A 32 -24.11 3.99 -6.60
N THR A 33 -24.59 4.86 -7.50
CA THR A 33 -26.04 5.04 -7.69
C THR A 33 -26.55 3.94 -8.62
N ALA A 34 -27.30 3.00 -8.06
CA ALA A 34 -28.03 1.98 -8.81
C ALA A 34 -29.10 2.60 -9.71
N VAL A 35 -29.10 2.26 -11.01
CA VAL A 35 -30.24 2.53 -11.90
C VAL A 35 -30.90 1.22 -12.34
N VAL A 36 -32.19 1.15 -12.02
CA VAL A 36 -33.12 0.04 -12.25
C VAL A 36 -33.69 0.13 -13.67
N GLY A 37 -33.63 -1.00 -14.39
CA GLY A 37 -34.72 -1.52 -15.24
C GLY A 37 -34.98 -0.89 -16.61
N VAL A 38 -34.73 -1.67 -17.69
CA VAL A 38 -35.43 -1.53 -18.99
C VAL A 38 -35.83 -2.92 -19.50
N PRO A 39 -37.10 -3.17 -19.88
CA PRO A 39 -37.53 -4.46 -20.42
C PRO A 39 -37.14 -4.64 -21.90
N SER A 40 -36.76 -5.88 -22.23
CA SER A 40 -36.26 -6.35 -23.51
C SER A 40 -37.29 -6.37 -24.65
N VAL A 41 -36.85 -5.93 -25.83
CA VAL A 41 -37.32 -6.43 -27.13
C VAL A 41 -36.12 -6.46 -28.08
N LEU A 42 -35.71 -7.66 -28.51
CA LEU A 42 -34.68 -7.84 -29.53
C LEU A 42 -35.22 -8.70 -30.69
N PRO A 43 -34.97 -8.32 -31.97
CA PRO A 43 -35.21 -9.18 -33.11
C PRO A 43 -34.13 -10.28 -33.23
N THR A 44 -34.54 -11.48 -33.65
CA THR A 44 -33.66 -12.62 -33.89
C THR A 44 -32.94 -12.47 -35.23
N PHE A 45 -31.64 -12.19 -35.19
CA PHE A 45 -30.73 -12.37 -36.33
C PHE A 45 -29.84 -13.59 -36.10
N PRO A 46 -29.62 -14.47 -37.09
CA PRO A 46 -28.57 -15.48 -37.01
C PRO A 46 -27.23 -14.80 -37.22
N ALA A 47 -26.56 -14.42 -36.12
CA ALA A 47 -25.16 -14.07 -36.16
C ALA A 47 -24.34 -15.37 -36.20
N THR A 48 -23.79 -15.71 -37.37
CA THR A 48 -22.58 -16.53 -37.43
C THR A 48 -21.48 -15.73 -36.73
N SER A 49 -21.27 -16.01 -35.44
CA SER A 49 -20.12 -15.50 -34.71
C SER A 49 -18.88 -16.26 -35.15
N THR A 50 -18.17 -15.68 -36.11
CA THR A 50 -16.73 -15.89 -36.24
C THR A 50 -16.12 -15.37 -34.93
N VAL A 51 -15.73 -16.27 -34.03
CA VAL A 51 -15.03 -15.92 -32.80
C VAL A 51 -13.65 -15.43 -33.19
N VAL A 52 -13.52 -14.11 -33.34
CA VAL A 52 -12.25 -13.43 -33.18
C VAL A 52 -11.90 -13.57 -31.69
N PRO A 53 -10.67 -14.00 -31.31
CA PRO A 53 -10.19 -13.84 -29.94
C PRO A 53 -10.11 -12.34 -29.67
N GLY A 54 -11.21 -11.78 -29.18
CA GLY A 54 -11.32 -10.38 -28.82
C GLY A 54 -10.76 -10.17 -27.43
N GLU A 55 -9.85 -9.20 -27.34
CA GLU A 55 -9.46 -8.48 -26.13
C GLU A 55 -10.66 -8.26 -25.20
N GLY A 56 -10.76 -9.12 -24.19
CA GLY A 56 -11.67 -8.98 -23.06
C GLY A 56 -10.87 -8.61 -21.84
N GLY A 57 -10.18 -7.47 -21.88
CA GLY A 57 -9.53 -6.88 -20.71
C GLY A 57 -10.59 -6.34 -19.77
N GLY A 58 -11.29 -7.22 -19.05
CA GLY A 58 -12.21 -6.84 -17.99
C GLY A 58 -11.46 -6.12 -16.88
N THR A 59 -12.16 -5.42 -15.99
CA THR A 59 -11.55 -4.82 -14.79
C THR A 59 -10.76 -5.87 -14.00
N GLY A 60 -11.22 -7.12 -13.93
CA GLY A 60 -10.48 -8.24 -13.34
C GLY A 60 -9.35 -8.86 -14.18
N ASP A 61 -8.88 -8.22 -15.26
CA ASP A 61 -7.85 -8.81 -16.12
C ASP A 61 -6.52 -9.06 -15.36
N PRO A 62 -6.01 -10.31 -15.33
CA PRO A 62 -4.81 -10.65 -14.56
C PRO A 62 -3.55 -9.92 -15.04
N GLU A 63 -3.45 -9.59 -16.32
CA GLU A 63 -2.28 -8.87 -16.86
C GLU A 63 -2.28 -7.40 -16.41
N ARG A 64 -3.45 -6.76 -16.44
CA ARG A 64 -3.64 -5.43 -15.82
C ARG A 64 -3.27 -5.41 -14.34
N LEU A 65 -3.78 -6.37 -13.56
CA LEU A 65 -3.51 -6.43 -12.12
C LEU A 65 -2.04 -6.69 -11.83
N ALA A 66 -1.37 -7.53 -12.62
CA ALA A 66 0.07 -7.75 -12.51
C ALA A 66 0.88 -6.47 -12.79
N GLY A 67 0.51 -5.70 -13.81
CA GLY A 67 1.13 -4.41 -14.10
C GLY A 67 1.03 -3.43 -12.93
N LEU A 68 -0.18 -3.26 -12.39
CA LEU A 68 -0.42 -2.40 -11.22
C LEU A 68 0.40 -2.84 -10.00
N ALA A 69 0.54 -4.15 -9.77
CA ALA A 69 1.32 -4.67 -8.65
C ALA A 69 2.84 -4.40 -8.81
N ILE A 70 3.38 -4.49 -10.02
CA ILE A 70 4.79 -4.19 -10.30
C ILE A 70 5.08 -2.69 -10.15
N GLU A 71 4.21 -1.84 -10.70
CA GLU A 71 4.31 -0.39 -10.55
C GLU A 71 4.26 -0.01 -9.06
N ALA A 72 3.25 -0.50 -8.35
CA ALA A 72 3.05 -0.17 -6.95
C ALA A 72 4.19 -0.66 -6.06
N ILE A 73 4.81 -1.82 -6.33
CA ILE A 73 5.91 -2.32 -5.50
C ILE A 73 7.20 -1.54 -5.73
N ALA A 74 7.44 -1.15 -6.99
CA ALA A 74 8.58 -0.34 -7.37
C ALA A 74 8.49 1.04 -6.71
N GLU A 75 7.32 1.69 -6.78
CA GLU A 75 7.06 2.94 -6.08
C GLU A 75 7.19 2.81 -4.56
N TRP A 76 6.60 1.75 -3.99
CA TRP A 76 6.62 1.50 -2.54
C TRP A 76 8.06 1.40 -1.99
N LEU A 77 8.93 0.68 -2.69
CA LEU A 77 10.34 0.49 -2.31
C LEU A 77 11.27 1.60 -2.81
N GLY A 78 10.80 2.49 -3.69
CA GLY A 78 11.65 3.48 -4.36
C GLY A 78 12.66 2.87 -5.33
N GLU A 79 12.33 1.71 -5.90
CA GLU A 79 13.19 0.92 -6.78
C GLU A 79 12.70 0.98 -8.23
N ALA A 80 13.52 0.54 -9.19
CA ALA A 80 13.10 0.46 -10.59
C ALA A 80 12.17 -0.75 -10.82
N GLU A 81 11.09 -0.58 -11.60
CA GLU A 81 10.19 -1.67 -11.99
C GLU A 81 10.93 -2.87 -12.61
N THR A 82 12.02 -2.60 -13.34
CA THR A 82 12.88 -3.63 -13.96
C THR A 82 13.58 -4.54 -12.94
N LEU A 83 13.55 -4.21 -11.65
CA LEU A 83 14.04 -5.07 -10.58
C LEU A 83 13.07 -6.21 -10.25
N PHE A 84 11.79 -6.04 -10.58
CA PHE A 84 10.72 -6.96 -10.21
C PHE A 84 10.25 -7.77 -11.41
N ARG A 85 9.83 -9.00 -11.14
CA ARG A 85 9.20 -9.86 -12.13
C ARG A 85 7.98 -10.56 -11.53
N LEU A 86 6.97 -10.74 -12.37
CA LEU A 86 5.79 -11.52 -12.02
C LEU A 86 6.16 -13.01 -11.91
N VAL A 87 5.71 -13.65 -10.83
CA VAL A 87 5.79 -15.10 -10.65
C VAL A 87 4.43 -15.74 -10.94
N GLY A 88 3.33 -15.11 -10.54
CA GLY A 88 2.00 -15.61 -10.83
C GLY A 88 0.89 -14.70 -10.35
N VAL A 89 -0.31 -14.94 -10.89
CA VAL A 89 -1.57 -14.30 -10.50
C VAL A 89 -2.60 -15.40 -10.28
N GLU A 90 -3.15 -15.46 -9.08
CA GLU A 90 -4.16 -16.43 -8.68
C GLU A 90 -5.46 -15.70 -8.33
N ALA A 91 -6.59 -16.10 -8.90
CA ALA A 91 -7.88 -15.54 -8.53
C ALA A 91 -8.25 -15.99 -7.10
N VAL A 92 -8.63 -15.03 -6.25
CA VAL A 92 -8.95 -15.28 -4.83
C VAL A 92 -10.16 -14.43 -4.44
N ASP A 93 -11.07 -15.03 -3.66
CA ASP A 93 -12.13 -14.28 -2.98
C ASP A 93 -11.66 -13.92 -1.57
N TRP A 94 -11.50 -12.62 -1.32
CA TRP A 94 -11.05 -12.12 -0.02
C TRP A 94 -12.20 -12.07 0.98
N PRO A 95 -11.96 -12.34 2.27
CA PRO A 95 -13.03 -12.40 3.27
C PRO A 95 -13.61 -11.03 3.65
N ASN A 96 -12.86 -9.96 3.39
CA ASN A 96 -13.20 -8.59 3.79
C ASN A 96 -12.70 -7.56 2.76
N ALA A 97 -13.12 -6.31 2.92
CA ALA A 97 -12.73 -5.19 2.06
C ALA A 97 -11.24 -4.80 2.15
N CYS A 98 -10.51 -5.29 3.15
CA CYS A 98 -9.04 -5.10 3.26
C CYS A 98 -8.27 -6.20 2.54
N LEU A 99 -8.94 -6.98 1.70
CA LEU A 99 -8.33 -8.03 0.90
C LEU A 99 -7.62 -9.09 1.76
N GLY A 100 -8.12 -9.33 2.97
CA GLY A 100 -7.53 -10.27 3.91
C GLY A 100 -6.21 -9.83 4.55
N VAL A 101 -5.80 -8.56 4.39
CA VAL A 101 -4.65 -7.99 5.12
C VAL A 101 -5.15 -7.34 6.39
N GLU A 102 -4.81 -7.95 7.53
CA GLU A 102 -5.15 -7.45 8.85
C GLU A 102 -4.12 -6.43 9.32
N ARG A 103 -4.59 -5.32 9.89
CA ARG A 103 -3.76 -4.30 10.52
C ARG A 103 -4.36 -3.94 11.87
N PRO A 104 -3.57 -3.91 12.95
CA PRO A 104 -4.09 -3.56 14.26
C PRO A 104 -4.72 -2.16 14.23
N GLY A 105 -5.87 -2.01 14.89
CA GLY A 105 -6.60 -0.73 14.94
C GLY A 105 -7.46 -0.41 13.71
N TYR A 106 -7.41 -1.22 12.65
CA TYR A 106 -8.24 -1.03 11.46
C TYR A 106 -9.39 -2.03 11.40
N ALA A 107 -10.62 -1.52 11.23
CA ALA A 107 -11.80 -2.33 11.01
C ALA A 107 -12.13 -2.37 9.51
N CYS A 108 -12.22 -3.57 8.96
CA CYS A 108 -12.54 -3.81 7.56
C CYS A 108 -14.01 -4.23 7.43
N ALA A 109 -14.68 -3.83 6.35
CA ALA A 109 -16.03 -4.33 6.10
C ALA A 109 -15.99 -5.84 5.79
N GLU A 110 -16.84 -6.60 6.48
CA GLU A 110 -17.00 -8.06 6.32
C GLU A 110 -17.78 -8.40 5.04
N VAL A 111 -17.19 -8.05 3.89
CA VAL A 111 -17.73 -8.32 2.56
C VAL A 111 -16.75 -9.14 1.74
N VAL A 112 -17.25 -10.23 1.17
CA VAL A 112 -16.46 -11.07 0.27
C VAL A 112 -16.12 -10.26 -0.97
N THR A 113 -14.84 -10.06 -1.22
CA THR A 113 -14.32 -9.19 -2.29
C THR A 113 -13.54 -10.03 -3.30
N PRO A 114 -14.07 -10.26 -4.51
CA PRO A 114 -13.34 -10.96 -5.55
C PRO A 114 -12.08 -10.20 -5.97
N GLY A 115 -11.02 -10.94 -6.27
CA GLY A 115 -9.74 -10.34 -6.54
C GLY A 115 -8.68 -11.32 -7.02
N ALA A 116 -7.43 -10.93 -6.85
CA ALA A 116 -6.28 -11.75 -7.19
C ALA A 116 -5.17 -11.65 -6.14
N ARG A 117 -4.51 -12.78 -5.88
CA ARG A 117 -3.21 -12.84 -5.20
C ARG A 117 -2.12 -12.84 -6.26
N ILE A 118 -1.27 -11.84 -6.21
CA ILE A 118 -0.19 -11.62 -7.16
C ILE A 118 1.12 -11.89 -6.43
N THR A 119 1.94 -12.76 -7.00
CA THR A 119 3.27 -13.06 -6.46
C THR A 119 4.31 -12.38 -7.33
N VAL A 120 5.09 -11.50 -6.72
CA VAL A 120 6.17 -10.75 -7.36
C VAL A 120 7.50 -11.16 -6.76
N GLN A 121 8.55 -11.25 -7.55
CA GLN A 121 9.89 -11.58 -7.05
C GLN A 121 10.92 -10.64 -7.65
N THR A 122 12.00 -10.34 -6.91
CA THR A 122 13.15 -9.66 -7.50
C THR A 122 13.87 -10.54 -8.52
N PHE A 123 14.50 -9.91 -9.52
CA PHE A 123 15.46 -10.59 -10.37
C PHE A 123 16.65 -11.10 -9.53
N GLY A 124 17.08 -12.33 -9.80
CA GLY A 124 18.10 -13.02 -8.97
C GLY A 124 17.52 -13.85 -7.82
N GLY A 125 16.20 -13.78 -7.58
CA GLY A 125 15.51 -14.68 -6.64
C GLY A 125 15.69 -14.34 -5.16
N GLY A 126 16.06 -13.10 -4.85
CA GLY A 126 16.39 -12.68 -3.48
C GLY A 126 15.16 -12.48 -2.58
N ALA A 127 14.11 -11.85 -3.10
CA ALA A 127 12.95 -11.43 -2.31
C ALA A 127 11.64 -11.71 -3.04
N THR A 128 10.65 -12.25 -2.32
CA THR A 128 9.31 -12.56 -2.83
C THR A 128 8.27 -11.75 -2.06
N TYR A 129 7.32 -11.19 -2.80
CA TYR A 129 6.27 -10.33 -2.29
C TYR A 129 4.90 -10.83 -2.70
N PHE A 130 3.92 -10.67 -1.81
CA PHE A 130 2.54 -11.04 -2.04
C PHE A 130 1.67 -9.78 -2.05
N VAL A 131 1.01 -9.54 -3.18
CA VAL A 131 0.13 -8.39 -3.37
C VAL A 131 -1.28 -8.92 -3.54
N HIS A 132 -2.18 -8.47 -2.69
CA HIS A 132 -3.59 -8.76 -2.79
C HIS A 132 -4.25 -7.62 -3.57
N ALA A 133 -5.03 -7.96 -4.58
CA ALA A 133 -5.75 -7.01 -5.41
C ALA A 133 -7.24 -7.35 -5.42
N ASP A 134 -8.11 -6.36 -5.55
CA ASP A 134 -9.49 -6.58 -5.99
C ASP A 134 -9.63 -6.42 -7.52
N LEU A 135 -10.83 -6.68 -8.04
CA LEU A 135 -11.09 -6.52 -9.48
C LEU A 135 -11.09 -5.06 -9.96
N ALA A 136 -11.19 -4.07 -9.06
CA ALA A 136 -11.07 -2.65 -9.42
C ALA A 136 -9.60 -2.25 -9.58
N GLY A 137 -8.69 -2.96 -8.94
CA GLY A 137 -7.26 -2.66 -8.90
C GLY A 137 -6.81 -1.97 -7.61
N HIS A 138 -7.63 -1.98 -6.56
CA HIS A 138 -7.14 -1.62 -5.23
C HIS A 138 -6.17 -2.70 -4.74
N LEU A 139 -5.04 -2.27 -4.19
CA LEU A 139 -3.96 -3.15 -3.77
C LEU A 139 -3.76 -3.11 -2.26
N ALA A 140 -3.49 -4.26 -1.66
CA ALA A 140 -3.05 -4.41 -0.28
C ALA A 140 -1.82 -5.33 -0.24
N TRP A 141 -0.78 -4.87 0.46
CA TRP A 141 0.44 -5.65 0.66
C TRP A 141 0.20 -6.69 1.74
N ALA A 142 0.39 -7.97 1.41
CA ALA A 142 0.37 -9.03 2.40
C ALA A 142 1.78 -9.16 3.00
N PRO A 143 1.98 -8.78 4.27
CA PRO A 143 3.29 -8.86 4.89
C PRO A 143 3.73 -10.32 5.03
N LEU A 144 5.03 -10.57 4.93
CA LEU A 144 5.59 -11.89 5.21
C LEU A 144 5.52 -12.22 6.70
N MET A 145 5.67 -11.19 7.53
CA MET A 145 5.68 -11.29 8.98
C MET A 145 5.30 -9.95 9.59
N ASP A 146 4.62 -10.04 10.73
CA ASP A 146 4.35 -8.94 11.63
C ASP A 146 4.61 -9.37 13.08
N ALA A 147 5.03 -8.42 13.91
CA ALA A 147 5.36 -8.69 15.32
C ALA A 147 5.30 -7.42 16.15
N GLU A 148 5.09 -7.59 17.46
CA GLU A 148 5.39 -6.56 18.44
C GLU A 148 6.90 -6.49 18.71
N ARG A 149 7.45 -5.28 18.70
CA ARG A 149 8.88 -4.99 18.88
C ARG A 149 9.07 -3.76 19.76
N GLU A 150 10.26 -3.62 20.32
CA GLU A 150 10.65 -2.44 21.09
C GLU A 150 11.69 -1.63 20.31
N VAL A 151 11.47 -0.32 20.23
CA VAL A 151 12.37 0.61 19.55
C VAL A 151 13.64 0.78 20.39
N ALA A 152 14.81 0.47 19.83
CA ALA A 152 16.09 0.78 20.49
C ALA A 152 16.49 2.23 20.23
N THR A 153 16.44 2.67 18.98
CA THR A 153 16.71 4.07 18.60
C THR A 153 15.91 4.46 17.37
N VAL A 154 15.84 5.75 17.07
CA VAL A 154 15.19 6.27 15.85
C VAL A 154 16.14 7.24 15.17
N ASP A 155 16.45 6.99 13.90
CA ASP A 155 17.13 7.93 13.02
C ASP A 155 16.14 8.44 11.97
N ALA A 156 15.46 9.54 12.30
CA ALA A 156 14.48 10.17 11.43
C ALA A 156 15.08 10.71 10.12
N ALA A 157 16.38 11.00 10.10
CA ALA A 157 17.04 11.53 8.90
C ALA A 157 17.26 10.45 7.84
N THR A 158 17.47 9.20 8.26
CA THR A 158 17.66 8.06 7.35
C THR A 158 16.45 7.14 7.26
N GLY A 159 15.41 7.38 8.06
CA GLY A 159 14.23 6.52 8.13
C GLY A 159 14.51 5.18 8.81
N ARG A 160 15.60 5.07 9.59
CA ARG A 160 16.04 3.80 10.20
C ARG A 160 15.57 3.70 11.64
N ILE A 161 15.08 2.52 12.01
CA ILE A 161 14.62 2.22 13.37
C ILE A 161 15.30 0.94 13.84
N PRO A 162 16.48 1.04 14.48
CA PRO A 162 17.06 -0.08 15.18
C PRO A 162 16.14 -0.56 16.31
N LEU A 163 15.97 -1.87 16.40
CA LEU A 163 15.12 -2.55 17.36
C LEU A 163 15.95 -3.12 18.52
N VAL A 164 15.31 -3.26 19.68
CA VAL A 164 15.90 -4.00 20.78
C VAL A 164 16.04 -5.47 20.35
N ALA A 165 17.23 -6.04 20.59
CA ALA A 165 17.51 -7.42 20.22
C ALA A 165 16.57 -8.38 20.96
N VAL A 166 15.99 -9.32 20.22
CA VAL A 166 15.20 -10.41 20.78
C VAL A 166 16.10 -11.59 21.15
N ASP A 167 15.68 -12.37 22.15
CA ASP A 167 16.37 -13.61 22.48
C ASP A 167 16.19 -14.64 21.34
N GLY A 168 17.29 -15.12 20.77
CA GLY A 168 17.29 -16.17 19.75
C GLY A 168 17.59 -15.68 18.33
N SER A 169 17.00 -16.34 17.33
CA SER A 169 17.15 -15.95 15.92
C SER A 169 16.06 -14.94 15.57
N ASP A 170 16.47 -13.81 15.00
CA ASP A 170 15.57 -12.73 14.62
C ASP A 170 15.35 -12.72 13.10
N GLU A 171 14.27 -13.37 12.66
CA GLU A 171 13.94 -13.45 11.23
C GLU A 171 13.40 -12.14 10.64
N MET A 172 12.89 -11.24 11.49
CA MET A 172 12.45 -9.89 11.10
C MET A 172 13.62 -8.94 10.87
N GLY A 173 14.75 -9.23 11.51
CA GLY A 173 15.92 -8.36 11.52
C GLY A 173 15.86 -7.34 12.66
N ALA A 174 17.04 -6.82 13.01
CA ALA A 174 17.22 -5.88 14.11
C ALA A 174 17.10 -4.41 13.67
N GLU A 175 16.89 -4.14 12.38
CA GLU A 175 16.79 -2.80 11.84
C GLU A 175 15.61 -2.70 10.87
N LEU A 176 14.75 -1.73 11.09
CA LEU A 176 13.66 -1.39 10.18
C LEU A 176 14.03 -0.20 9.31
N LEU A 177 13.47 -0.15 8.10
CA LEU A 177 13.61 0.96 7.17
C LEU A 177 12.25 1.49 6.74
N VAL A 178 12.03 2.78 6.94
CA VAL A 178 10.92 3.52 6.34
C VAL A 178 11.26 3.73 4.85
N VAL A 179 10.39 3.22 3.98
CA VAL A 179 10.46 3.39 2.52
C VAL A 179 9.31 4.30 2.06
N PRO A 180 9.33 4.86 0.83
CA PRO A 180 8.37 5.87 0.40
C PRO A 180 6.90 5.53 0.63
N GLY A 181 6.50 4.26 0.47
CA GLY A 181 5.12 3.85 0.70
C GLY A 181 4.87 3.15 2.04
N SER A 182 5.81 3.22 3.00
CA SER A 182 5.57 2.75 4.36
C SER A 182 4.41 3.51 5.00
N ARG A 183 3.48 2.78 5.63
CA ARG A 183 2.37 3.39 6.38
C ARG A 183 2.72 3.48 7.86
N LEU A 184 2.89 4.69 8.37
CA LEU A 184 3.18 4.91 9.78
C LEU A 184 1.95 5.57 10.44
N ASP A 185 1.33 4.90 11.39
CA ASP A 185 0.22 5.46 12.19
C ASP A 185 0.75 6.40 13.29
N VAL A 186 2.06 6.38 13.52
CA VAL A 186 2.80 7.27 14.41
C VAL A 186 3.93 7.92 13.61
N ALA A 187 4.08 9.24 13.71
CA ALA A 187 5.17 9.92 13.02
C ALA A 187 6.52 9.46 13.56
N LEU A 188 7.52 9.39 12.69
CA LEU A 188 8.84 8.91 13.06
C LEU A 188 9.49 9.79 14.15
N ASP A 189 9.27 11.10 14.10
CA ASP A 189 9.73 12.05 15.12
C ASP A 189 9.03 11.89 16.48
N ASP A 190 7.89 11.21 16.53
CA ASP A 190 7.13 10.94 17.75
C ASP A 190 7.48 9.59 18.39
N LEU A 191 8.33 8.77 17.74
CA LEU A 191 8.84 7.51 18.28
C LEU A 191 10.09 7.76 19.12
N ALA A 192 10.21 7.05 20.24
CA ALA A 192 11.38 7.13 21.13
C ALA A 192 11.92 5.74 21.51
N GLU A 193 13.15 5.71 22.02
CA GLU A 193 13.73 4.52 22.66
C GLU A 193 12.79 3.99 23.75
N GLY A 194 12.54 2.68 23.74
CA GLY A 194 11.64 1.99 24.66
C GLY A 194 10.17 1.95 24.21
N ASP A 195 9.79 2.62 23.13
CA ASP A 195 8.44 2.53 22.59
C ASP A 195 8.15 1.12 22.09
N ARG A 196 6.98 0.58 22.47
CA ARG A 196 6.45 -0.66 21.90
C ARG A 196 5.68 -0.36 20.62
N ILE A 197 6.00 -1.10 19.57
CA ILE A 197 5.38 -0.98 18.25
C ILE A 197 4.89 -2.34 17.79
N HIS A 198 3.82 -2.38 16.99
CA HIS A 198 3.46 -3.54 16.17
C HIS A 198 3.78 -3.17 14.73
N VAL A 199 4.67 -3.94 14.11
CA VAL A 199 5.19 -3.64 12.78
C VAL A 199 5.05 -4.86 11.88
N ALA A 200 4.73 -4.59 10.62
CA ALA A 200 4.86 -5.55 9.54
C ALA A 200 5.94 -5.14 8.56
N VAL A 201 6.71 -6.13 8.12
CA VAL A 201 7.83 -5.93 7.20
C VAL A 201 7.68 -6.77 5.94
N ALA A 202 8.39 -6.34 4.91
CA ALA A 202 8.64 -7.16 3.74
C ALA A 202 10.14 -7.45 3.61
N PRO A 203 10.53 -8.41 2.76
CA PRO A 203 11.94 -8.69 2.53
C PRO A 203 12.60 -7.53 1.79
N SER A 204 13.84 -7.22 2.14
CA SER A 204 14.60 -6.21 1.41
C SER A 204 14.77 -6.63 -0.06
N PRO A 205 14.59 -5.71 -1.03
CA PRO A 205 14.85 -5.99 -2.43
C PRO A 205 16.34 -6.29 -2.70
N GLN A 206 17.24 -5.72 -1.88
CA GLN A 206 18.67 -5.96 -1.93
C GLN A 206 19.06 -7.04 -0.91
N PRO A 207 19.68 -8.15 -1.34
CA PRO A 207 19.95 -9.30 -0.48
C PRO A 207 21.00 -9.05 0.61
N ASP A 208 21.79 -7.98 0.48
CA ASP A 208 22.83 -7.56 1.41
C ASP A 208 22.38 -6.41 2.34
N ALA A 209 21.13 -5.95 2.22
CA ALA A 209 20.63 -4.92 3.13
C ALA A 209 20.22 -5.55 4.47
N ASP A 210 20.73 -4.97 5.54
CA ASP A 210 20.45 -5.40 6.92
C ASP A 210 19.13 -4.84 7.49
N ALA A 211 18.43 -4.00 6.72
CA ALA A 211 17.23 -3.31 7.15
C ALA A 211 15.97 -3.81 6.44
N ALA A 212 14.95 -4.17 7.21
CA ALA A 212 13.68 -4.66 6.69
C ALA A 212 12.75 -3.48 6.33
N PRO A 213 12.28 -3.35 5.07
CA PRO A 213 11.33 -2.30 4.70
C PRO A 213 9.99 -2.47 5.40
N ILE A 214 9.51 -1.37 5.99
CA ILE A 214 8.24 -1.32 6.72
C ILE A 214 7.07 -1.30 5.74
N VAL A 215 6.14 -2.24 5.89
CA VAL A 215 4.83 -2.20 5.21
C VAL A 215 3.90 -1.27 5.97
N TRP A 216 3.72 -1.54 7.26
CA TRP A 216 2.99 -0.69 8.18
C TRP A 216 3.58 -0.76 9.60
N LEU A 217 3.41 0.31 10.36
CA LEU A 217 3.83 0.41 11.75
C LEU A 217 2.77 1.15 12.56
N VAL A 218 2.39 0.57 13.68
CA VAL A 218 1.49 1.16 14.67
C VAL A 218 2.12 1.13 16.05
N ARG A 219 1.78 2.09 16.91
CA ARG A 219 2.17 2.03 18.32
C ARG A 219 1.36 0.94 19.02
N ALA A 220 2.01 0.04 19.74
CA ALA A 220 1.33 -1.02 20.48
C ALA A 220 0.52 -0.39 21.64
N ALA A 221 -0.64 -0.96 21.94
CA ALA A 221 -1.42 -0.56 23.10
C ALA A 221 -0.74 -1.07 24.39
N ASP A 222 -0.83 -0.27 25.46
CA ASP A 222 -0.15 -0.58 26.71
C ASP A 222 -0.71 -1.77 27.50
#